data_AF-A0A2N2WWM0-F1
#
_entry.id   AF-A0A2N2WWM0-F1
#
_cell.length_a   1.000
_cell.length_b   1.000
_cell.length_c   1.000
_cell.angle_alpha   90.00
_cell.angle_beta   90.00
_cell.angle_gamma   90.00
#
_symmetry.space_group_name_H-M   'P 1'
#
loop_
_entity.id
_entity.type
_entity.pdbx_description
1 polymer ?
#
loop_
_entity_poly.entity_id
_entity_poly.type
_entity_poly.pdbx_seq_one_letter_code
_entity_poly.pdbx_strand_id
1 'polypeptide(L)'
;MEVIEEIKTACSLDLLEYIRWKDEYPKEAQAAFSEFCLRFDQTVLKTAEINCKKWNLSATVALDIVNCTFARVWKYTSYNHEKSKTENIDNGIKRWLSKIVFTQLTNYSNRGTCFEPDKETDLSLIYTLDDFVEKSTVDTLKRKELKEQLSVLDDVINSLGEKHRIIYLTYKLYTHEGNNIPRDVSKKLQIELGLVPGSIRKYKEQANLQVKSFLNQYNGR
;
A
#
# COMPACT_ATOMS: atom_id res chain seq x y z
N MET A 1 -17.70 4.69 -29.78
CA MET A 1 -18.54 3.46 -29.91
C MET A 1 -17.72 2.35 -30.56
N GLU A 2 -16.98 2.66 -31.64
CA GLU A 2 -16.03 1.76 -32.30
C GLU A 2 -14.94 1.20 -31.36
N VAL A 3 -14.23 2.07 -30.63
CA VAL A 3 -13.17 1.67 -29.66
C VAL A 3 -13.67 0.74 -28.54
N ILE A 4 -14.93 0.88 -28.10
CA ILE A 4 -15.48 0.03 -27.02
C ILE A 4 -15.77 -1.40 -27.53
N GLU A 5 -16.16 -1.54 -28.80
CA GLU A 5 -16.32 -2.86 -29.40
C GLU A 5 -14.98 -3.54 -29.64
N GLU A 6 -13.95 -2.78 -30.02
CA GLU A 6 -12.57 -3.29 -30.14
C GLU A 6 -12.06 -3.85 -28.81
N ILE A 7 -12.31 -3.15 -27.69
CA ILE A 7 -11.90 -3.57 -26.34
C ILE A 7 -12.40 -4.97 -25.99
N LYS A 8 -13.63 -5.35 -26.37
CA LYS A 8 -14.18 -6.68 -26.07
C LYS A 8 -13.37 -7.82 -26.68
N THR A 9 -12.72 -7.56 -27.81
CA THR A 9 -11.89 -8.53 -28.54
C THR A 9 -10.40 -8.36 -28.28
N ALA A 10 -10.00 -7.31 -27.56
CA ALA A 10 -8.61 -7.00 -27.29
C ALA A 10 -7.94 -8.10 -26.46
N CYS A 11 -6.64 -8.30 -26.69
CA CYS A 11 -5.89 -9.28 -25.92
C CYS A 11 -5.71 -8.83 -24.47
N SER A 12 -5.41 -9.75 -23.56
CA SER A 12 -5.38 -9.45 -22.13
C SER A 12 -4.29 -8.46 -21.72
N LEU A 13 -3.23 -8.31 -22.53
CA LEU A 13 -2.23 -7.24 -22.34
C LEU A 13 -2.79 -5.88 -22.72
N ASP A 14 -3.43 -5.77 -23.87
CA ASP A 14 -4.02 -4.51 -24.33
C ASP A 14 -5.09 -4.01 -23.34
N LEU A 15 -5.90 -4.93 -22.79
CA LEU A 15 -6.85 -4.58 -21.72
C LEU A 15 -6.13 -3.91 -20.53
N LEU A 16 -4.98 -4.43 -20.11
CA LEU A 16 -4.21 -3.84 -19.02
C LEU A 16 -3.62 -2.48 -19.39
N GLU A 17 -3.23 -2.26 -20.64
CA GLU A 17 -2.79 -0.94 -21.10
C GLU A 17 -3.96 0.07 -21.10
N TYR A 18 -5.13 -0.30 -21.63
CA TYR A 18 -6.32 0.55 -21.55
C TYR A 18 -6.70 0.91 -20.11
N ILE A 19 -6.61 -0.05 -19.18
CA ILE A 19 -6.87 0.20 -17.75
C ILE A 19 -5.87 1.22 -17.15
N ARG A 20 -4.61 1.22 -17.59
CA ARG A 20 -3.61 2.19 -17.09
C ARG A 20 -3.97 3.62 -17.45
N TRP A 21 -4.69 3.83 -18.54
CA TRP A 21 -5.12 5.14 -18.98
C TRP A 21 -6.34 5.68 -18.26
N LYS A 22 -6.77 5.07 -17.15
CA LYS A 22 -7.97 5.47 -16.39
C LYS A 22 -8.08 6.95 -16.02
N ASP A 23 -6.96 7.66 -15.91
CA ASP A 23 -6.95 9.10 -15.58
C ASP A 23 -7.18 9.97 -16.83
N GLU A 24 -6.75 9.52 -18.01
CA GLU A 24 -6.86 10.24 -19.29
C GLU A 24 -8.12 9.83 -20.08
N TYR A 25 -8.44 8.54 -20.07
CA TYR A 25 -9.51 7.90 -20.84
C TYR A 25 -10.37 6.99 -19.94
N PRO A 26 -11.14 7.57 -19.00
CA PRO A 26 -11.84 6.81 -17.96
C PRO A 26 -12.90 5.84 -18.50
N LYS A 27 -13.55 6.16 -19.62
CA LYS A 27 -14.62 5.32 -20.20
C LYS A 27 -14.05 4.05 -20.82
N GLU A 28 -12.98 4.21 -21.61
CA GLU A 28 -12.24 3.13 -22.25
C GLU A 28 -11.59 2.23 -21.19
N ALA A 29 -10.95 2.83 -20.19
CA ALA A 29 -10.38 2.10 -19.06
C ALA A 29 -11.44 1.29 -18.30
N GLN A 30 -12.63 1.86 -18.04
CA GLN A 30 -13.70 1.15 -17.36
C GLN A 30 -14.27 0.00 -18.20
N ALA A 31 -14.41 0.19 -19.51
CA ALA A 31 -14.81 -0.88 -20.43
C ALA A 31 -13.77 -2.02 -20.45
N ALA A 32 -12.48 -1.67 -20.55
CA ALA A 32 -11.40 -2.64 -20.53
C ALA A 32 -11.28 -3.37 -19.19
N PHE A 33 -11.51 -2.67 -18.08
CA PHE A 33 -11.53 -3.28 -16.75
C PHE A 33 -12.68 -4.27 -16.60
N SER A 34 -13.87 -3.92 -17.10
CA SER A 34 -15.04 -4.80 -17.07
C SER A 34 -14.78 -6.08 -17.87
N GLU A 35 -14.25 -5.95 -19.08
CA GLU A 35 -13.85 -7.09 -19.92
C GLU A 35 -12.75 -7.93 -19.26
N PHE A 36 -11.75 -7.28 -18.65
CA PHE A 36 -10.70 -7.98 -17.90
C PHE A 36 -11.27 -8.77 -16.71
N CYS A 37 -12.19 -8.18 -15.94
CA CYS A 37 -12.86 -8.87 -14.86
C CYS A 37 -13.62 -10.09 -15.37
N LEU A 38 -14.45 -9.95 -16.41
CA LEU A 38 -15.18 -11.06 -17.02
C LEU A 38 -14.26 -12.18 -17.51
N ARG A 39 -13.08 -11.83 -18.04
CA ARG A 39 -12.12 -12.81 -18.56
C ARG A 39 -11.46 -13.66 -17.47
N PHE A 40 -11.28 -13.09 -16.27
CA PHE A 40 -10.49 -13.72 -15.21
C PHE A 40 -11.28 -14.04 -13.92
N ASP A 41 -12.53 -13.61 -13.80
CA ASP A 41 -13.38 -13.76 -12.60
C ASP A 41 -13.42 -15.19 -12.08
N GLN A 42 -13.70 -16.17 -12.93
CA GLN A 42 -13.83 -17.57 -12.56
C GLN A 42 -12.49 -18.12 -12.05
N THR A 43 -11.38 -17.68 -12.64
CA THR A 43 -10.05 -18.09 -12.20
C THR A 43 -9.71 -17.49 -10.85
N VAL A 44 -10.00 -16.20 -10.65
CA VAL A 44 -9.76 -15.49 -9.39
C VAL A 44 -10.64 -16.06 -8.28
N LEU A 45 -11.93 -16.26 -8.54
CA LEU A 45 -12.89 -16.85 -7.62
C LEU A 45 -12.47 -18.25 -7.18
N LYS A 46 -12.21 -19.17 -8.12
CA LYS A 46 -11.77 -20.53 -7.80
C LYS A 46 -10.49 -20.51 -6.95
N THR A 47 -9.56 -19.61 -7.26
CA THR A 47 -8.33 -19.45 -6.47
C THR A 47 -8.63 -18.94 -5.06
N ALA A 48 -9.51 -17.95 -4.92
CA ALA A 48 -9.93 -17.42 -3.63
C ALA A 48 -10.62 -18.49 -2.77
N GLU A 49 -11.57 -19.23 -3.33
CA GLU A 49 -12.30 -20.31 -2.63
C GLU A 49 -11.35 -21.41 -2.13
N ILE A 50 -10.44 -21.89 -2.99
CA ILE A 50 -9.47 -22.92 -2.63
C ILE A 50 -8.60 -22.46 -1.45
N ASN A 51 -8.13 -21.21 -1.46
CA ASN A 51 -7.27 -20.72 -0.40
C ASN A 51 -8.06 -20.38 0.88
N CYS A 52 -9.26 -19.81 0.77
CA CYS A 52 -10.13 -19.56 1.92
C CYS A 52 -10.46 -20.87 2.64
N LYS A 53 -10.82 -21.92 1.89
CA LYS A 53 -11.08 -23.25 2.45
C LYS A 53 -9.88 -23.80 3.23
N LYS A 54 -8.66 -23.62 2.72
CA LYS A 54 -7.42 -24.02 3.43
C LYS A 54 -7.20 -23.26 4.73
N TRP A 55 -7.72 -22.05 4.84
CA TRP A 55 -7.58 -21.16 6.00
C TRP A 55 -8.82 -21.17 6.90
N ASN A 56 -9.77 -22.10 6.67
CA ASN A 56 -11.05 -22.20 7.37
C ASN A 56 -11.91 -20.93 7.29
N LEU A 57 -11.84 -20.21 6.17
CA LEU A 57 -12.65 -19.02 5.87
C LEU A 57 -13.84 -19.38 4.96
N SER A 58 -14.94 -18.63 5.09
CA SER A 58 -16.19 -18.90 4.35
C SER A 58 -16.10 -18.51 2.87
N ALA A 59 -17.08 -18.99 2.09
CA ALA A 59 -17.25 -18.58 0.69
C ALA A 59 -17.58 -17.09 0.54
N THR A 60 -18.23 -16.45 1.52
CA THR A 60 -18.47 -15.00 1.50
C THR A 60 -17.16 -14.22 1.55
N VAL A 61 -16.22 -14.64 2.40
CA VAL A 61 -14.86 -14.05 2.45
C VAL A 61 -14.10 -14.25 1.14
N ALA A 62 -14.32 -15.38 0.45
CA ALA A 62 -13.76 -15.58 -0.88
C ALA A 62 -14.26 -14.53 -1.88
N LEU A 63 -15.55 -14.19 -1.87
CA LEU A 63 -16.12 -13.12 -2.72
C LEU A 63 -15.51 -11.75 -2.39
N ASP A 64 -15.34 -11.43 -1.11
CA ASP A 64 -14.69 -10.19 -0.69
C ASP A 64 -13.25 -10.11 -1.22
N ILE A 65 -12.51 -11.22 -1.15
CA ILE A 65 -11.14 -11.32 -1.68
C ILE A 65 -11.10 -11.14 -3.20
N VAL A 66 -12.09 -11.64 -3.94
CA VAL A 66 -12.21 -11.40 -5.40
C VAL A 66 -12.37 -9.90 -5.66
N ASN A 67 -13.30 -9.24 -4.97
CA ASN A 67 -13.53 -7.81 -5.11
C ASN A 67 -12.26 -7.00 -4.77
N CYS A 68 -11.61 -7.29 -3.64
CA CYS A 68 -10.34 -6.68 -3.24
C CYS A 68 -9.19 -6.95 -4.23
N THR A 69 -9.22 -8.10 -4.92
CA THR A 69 -8.22 -8.42 -5.95
C THR A 69 -8.39 -7.52 -7.17
N PHE A 70 -9.60 -7.42 -7.71
CA PHE A 70 -9.87 -6.58 -8.86
C PHE A 70 -9.75 -5.09 -8.55
N ALA A 71 -10.19 -4.64 -7.35
CA ALA A 71 -9.95 -3.27 -6.90
C ALA A 71 -8.46 -2.91 -6.87
N ARG A 72 -7.59 -3.86 -6.49
CA ARG A 72 -6.14 -3.68 -6.54
C ARG A 72 -5.62 -3.59 -7.97
N VAL A 73 -6.17 -4.37 -8.91
CA VAL A 73 -5.80 -4.31 -10.34
C VAL A 73 -6.15 -2.95 -10.94
N TRP A 74 -7.35 -2.43 -10.64
CA TRP A 74 -7.79 -1.10 -11.07
C TRP A 74 -6.84 -0.01 -10.55
N LYS A 75 -6.50 -0.06 -9.26
CA LYS A 75 -5.60 0.93 -8.66
C LYS A 75 -4.17 0.80 -9.17
N TYR A 76 -3.62 -0.42 -9.21
CA TYR A 76 -2.22 -0.70 -9.50
C TYR A 76 -2.07 -1.72 -10.64
N THR A 77 -2.25 -1.27 -11.87
CA THR A 77 -2.16 -2.09 -13.08
C THR A 77 -0.69 -2.37 -13.46
N SER A 78 0.01 -3.11 -12.59
CA SER A 78 1.48 -3.22 -12.60
C SER A 78 2.02 -4.49 -13.29
N TYR A 79 1.16 -5.27 -13.94
CA TYR A 79 1.60 -6.49 -14.61
C TYR A 79 2.55 -6.15 -15.77
N ASN A 80 3.67 -6.85 -15.86
CA ASN A 80 4.59 -6.75 -16.99
C ASN A 80 4.93 -8.19 -17.42
N HIS A 81 4.58 -8.53 -18.66
CA HIS A 81 4.75 -9.87 -19.18
C HIS A 81 6.21 -10.25 -19.47
N GLU A 82 7.08 -9.28 -19.80
CA GLU A 82 8.51 -9.54 -20.00
C GLU A 82 9.19 -10.10 -18.74
N LYS A 83 8.60 -9.83 -17.56
CA LYS A 83 9.05 -10.36 -16.27
C LYS A 83 8.40 -11.70 -15.91
N SER A 84 7.48 -12.20 -16.73
CA SER A 84 6.81 -13.48 -16.57
C SER A 84 7.72 -14.62 -17.01
N LYS A 85 7.69 -15.73 -16.28
CA LYS A 85 8.35 -16.99 -16.69
C LYS A 85 7.46 -17.87 -17.57
N THR A 86 6.35 -17.34 -18.06
CA THR A 86 5.32 -18.10 -18.77
C THR A 86 5.10 -17.43 -20.11
N GLU A 87 5.26 -18.21 -21.19
CA GLU A 87 5.11 -17.73 -22.58
C GLU A 87 3.68 -17.28 -22.89
N ASN A 88 2.68 -18.00 -22.38
CA ASN A 88 1.29 -17.61 -22.56
C ASN A 88 0.92 -16.45 -21.60
N ILE A 89 0.50 -15.33 -22.20
CA ILE A 89 0.08 -14.11 -21.52
C ILE A 89 -0.95 -14.37 -20.43
N ASP A 90 -2.06 -15.03 -20.78
CA ASP A 90 -3.16 -15.27 -19.86
C ASP A 90 -2.73 -16.12 -18.67
N ASN A 91 -1.90 -17.13 -18.89
CA ASN A 91 -1.34 -17.94 -17.81
C ASN A 91 -0.40 -17.12 -16.90
N GLY A 92 0.37 -16.19 -17.48
CA GLY A 92 1.16 -15.23 -16.73
C GLY A 92 0.29 -14.30 -15.87
N ILE A 93 -0.80 -13.78 -16.42
CA ILE A 93 -1.77 -12.92 -15.72
C ILE A 93 -2.46 -13.71 -14.60
N LYS A 94 -2.94 -14.94 -14.86
CA LYS A 94 -3.55 -15.82 -13.84
C LYS A 94 -2.62 -16.04 -12.66
N ARG A 95 -1.32 -16.26 -12.90
CA ARG A 95 -0.31 -16.39 -11.83
C ARG A 95 -0.11 -15.09 -11.06
N TRP A 96 -0.11 -13.94 -11.75
CA TRP A 96 -0.03 -12.63 -11.10
C TRP A 96 -1.26 -12.35 -10.22
N LEU A 97 -2.47 -12.59 -10.73
CA LEU A 97 -3.72 -12.46 -9.98
C LEU A 97 -3.75 -13.40 -8.75
N SER A 98 -3.26 -14.64 -8.89
CA SER A 98 -3.16 -15.58 -7.76
C SER A 98 -2.29 -15.05 -6.61
N LYS A 99 -1.21 -14.32 -6.92
CA LYS A 99 -0.37 -13.66 -5.89
C LYS A 99 -1.13 -12.52 -5.19
N ILE A 100 -1.95 -11.78 -5.94
CA ILE A 100 -2.79 -10.74 -5.37
C ILE A 100 -3.84 -11.36 -4.45
N VAL A 101 -4.55 -12.41 -4.88
CA VAL A 101 -5.51 -13.16 -4.07
C VAL A 101 -4.87 -13.60 -2.74
N PHE A 102 -3.69 -14.22 -2.78
CA PHE A 102 -2.99 -14.65 -1.57
C PHE A 102 -2.62 -13.49 -0.64
N THR A 103 -2.20 -12.36 -1.21
CA THR A 103 -1.93 -11.13 -0.44
C THR A 103 -3.21 -10.63 0.24
N GLN A 104 -4.34 -10.63 -0.47
CA GLN A 104 -5.62 -10.18 0.07
C GLN A 104 -6.18 -11.10 1.16
N LEU A 105 -6.04 -12.41 0.99
CA LEU A 105 -6.34 -13.40 2.01
C LEU A 105 -5.50 -13.22 3.27
N THR A 106 -4.20 -12.99 3.11
CA THR A 106 -3.28 -12.74 4.24
C THR A 106 -3.68 -11.47 4.99
N ASN A 107 -4.03 -10.40 4.26
CA ASN A 107 -4.53 -9.17 4.87
C ASN A 107 -5.82 -9.41 5.66
N TYR A 108 -6.78 -10.11 5.05
CA TYR A 108 -8.04 -10.47 5.71
C TYR A 108 -7.79 -11.23 7.01
N SER A 109 -6.94 -12.24 6.97
CA SER A 109 -6.66 -13.07 8.15
C SER A 109 -5.95 -12.32 9.27
N ASN A 110 -5.11 -11.34 8.93
CA ASN A 110 -4.39 -10.54 9.92
C ASN A 110 -5.20 -9.37 10.49
N ARG A 111 -6.15 -8.83 9.72
CA ARG A 111 -6.82 -7.54 10.04
C ARG A 111 -8.34 -7.61 10.11
N GLY A 112 -8.94 -8.76 9.77
CA GLY A 112 -10.39 -8.94 9.65
C GLY A 112 -10.99 -8.39 8.35
N THR A 113 -10.21 -7.75 7.47
CA THR A 113 -10.67 -7.21 6.19
C THR A 113 -9.62 -7.45 5.11
N CYS A 114 -10.05 -7.76 3.88
CA CYS A 114 -9.14 -7.70 2.74
C CYS A 114 -8.79 -6.23 2.49
N PHE A 115 -7.64 -5.99 1.85
CA PHE A 115 -7.17 -4.62 1.64
C PHE A 115 -8.12 -3.93 0.67
N GLU A 116 -8.96 -3.05 1.19
CA GLU A 116 -9.51 -1.95 0.42
C GLU A 116 -8.33 -1.06 0.02
N PRO A 117 -8.14 -0.78 -1.27
CA PRO A 117 -7.19 0.20 -1.73
C PRO A 117 -7.70 1.63 -1.46
N ASP A 118 -8.00 1.90 -0.21
CA ASP A 118 -8.31 3.19 0.37
C ASP A 118 -7.24 3.42 1.45
N LYS A 119 -6.52 4.52 1.50
CA LYS A 119 -6.39 5.62 0.56
C LYS A 119 -5.18 5.32 -0.32
N GLU A 120 -4.79 6.19 -1.24
CA GLU A 120 -3.38 6.56 -1.13
C GLU A 120 -3.22 6.89 0.36
N THR A 121 -2.74 5.98 1.24
CA THR A 121 -2.14 6.45 2.49
C THR A 121 -1.18 7.44 1.93
N ASP A 122 -1.56 8.71 1.98
CA ASP A 122 -0.93 9.78 1.26
C ASP A 122 0.53 9.54 1.61
N LEU A 123 1.31 8.94 0.68
CA LEU A 123 2.60 8.32 1.02
C LEU A 123 3.61 9.46 1.26
N SER A 124 3.08 10.62 1.58
CA SER A 124 3.75 11.79 2.03
C SER A 124 4.46 11.49 3.31
N LEU A 125 5.49 12.29 3.37
CA LEU A 125 6.40 12.38 4.45
C LEU A 125 5.69 13.13 5.57
N ILE A 126 6.13 12.82 6.78
CA ILE A 126 5.56 13.39 7.99
C ILE A 126 6.55 14.44 8.46
N TYR A 127 6.16 15.70 8.38
CA TYR A 127 7.06 16.82 8.65
C TYR A 127 6.98 17.27 10.09
N THR A 128 5.79 17.15 10.68
CA THR A 128 5.48 17.59 12.05
C THR A 128 4.79 16.50 12.86
N LEU A 129 4.76 16.68 14.19
CA LEU A 129 4.01 15.79 15.07
C LEU A 129 2.49 15.88 14.84
N ASP A 130 2.00 17.06 14.47
CA ASP A 130 0.58 17.24 14.11
C ASP A 130 0.23 16.42 12.86
N ASP A 131 1.07 16.44 11.82
CA ASP A 131 0.92 15.59 10.64
C ASP A 131 0.89 14.10 11.02
N PHE A 132 1.74 13.72 11.98
CA PHE A 132 1.81 12.35 12.48
C PHE A 132 0.51 11.92 13.16
N VAL A 133 -0.01 12.75 14.07
CA VAL A 133 -1.25 12.48 14.81
C VAL A 133 -2.44 12.40 13.85
N GLU A 134 -2.52 13.31 12.89
CA GLU A 134 -3.59 13.34 11.89
C GLU A 134 -3.60 12.06 11.04
N LYS A 135 -2.42 11.57 10.65
CA LYS A 135 -2.28 10.40 9.77
C LYS A 135 -2.25 9.05 10.47
N SER A 136 -1.95 9.01 11.76
CA SER A 136 -1.93 7.78 12.56
C SER A 136 -3.31 7.36 13.07
N THR A 137 -4.31 8.26 13.05
CA THR A 137 -5.63 7.99 13.63
C THR A 137 -6.77 8.56 12.79
N VAL A 138 -7.86 7.79 12.67
CA VAL A 138 -9.04 8.15 11.87
C VAL A 138 -10.10 8.89 12.71
N ASP A 139 -10.03 8.81 14.04
CA ASP A 139 -11.02 9.36 14.98
C ASP A 139 -10.45 10.56 15.76
N THR A 140 -11.23 11.65 15.81
CA THR A 140 -10.95 12.88 16.56
C THR A 140 -10.69 12.69 18.05
N LEU A 141 -11.36 11.74 18.73
CA LEU A 141 -11.10 11.49 20.16
C LEU A 141 -9.74 10.83 20.36
N LYS A 142 -9.41 9.83 19.54
CA LYS A 142 -8.10 9.17 19.56
C LYS A 142 -6.95 10.11 19.17
N ARG A 143 -7.19 11.09 18.30
CA ARG A 143 -6.21 12.16 17.99
C ARG A 143 -5.84 12.94 19.23
N LYS A 144 -6.82 13.32 20.04
CA LYS A 144 -6.60 14.11 21.26
C LYS A 144 -5.79 13.33 22.28
N GLU A 145 -6.16 12.07 22.55
CA GLU A 145 -5.43 11.20 23.46
C GLU A 145 -3.99 10.94 23.00
N LEU A 146 -3.79 10.68 21.71
CA LEU A 146 -2.45 10.46 21.15
C LEU A 146 -1.61 11.74 21.22
N LYS A 147 -2.19 12.92 20.94
CA LYS A 147 -1.50 14.20 21.06
C LYS A 147 -1.07 14.49 22.50
N GLU A 148 -1.94 14.19 23.47
CA GLU A 148 -1.62 14.32 24.90
C GLU A 148 -0.47 13.38 25.30
N GLN A 149 -0.49 12.12 24.84
CA GLN A 149 0.60 11.16 25.08
C GLN A 149 1.93 11.57 24.44
N LEU A 150 1.87 12.18 23.24
CA LEU A 150 3.04 12.60 22.48
C LEU A 150 3.54 14.00 22.86
N SER A 151 2.80 14.78 23.66
CA SER A 151 3.19 16.13 24.08
C SER A 151 4.55 16.17 24.79
N VAL A 152 4.89 15.12 25.54
CA VAL A 152 6.20 14.96 26.20
C VAL A 152 7.34 14.79 25.18
N LEU A 153 7.02 14.40 23.95
CA LEU A 153 7.95 14.19 22.85
C LEU A 153 8.03 15.38 21.88
N ASP A 154 7.26 16.45 22.08
CA ASP A 154 7.31 17.62 21.19
C ASP A 154 8.68 18.30 21.26
N ASP A 155 9.23 18.51 22.47
CA ASP A 155 10.48 19.25 22.67
C ASP A 155 11.70 18.55 22.04
N VAL A 156 12.05 17.33 22.48
CA VAL A 156 11.91 16.17 21.59
C VAL A 156 12.20 16.34 20.11
N ILE A 157 11.12 16.09 19.40
CA ILE A 157 11.03 15.97 17.96
C ILE A 157 11.34 17.31 17.30
N ASN A 158 11.06 18.43 17.95
CA ASN A 158 11.40 19.77 17.48
C ASN A 158 12.89 20.10 17.61
N SER A 159 13.59 19.50 18.57
CA SER A 159 15.06 19.63 18.70
C SER A 159 15.83 18.84 17.63
N LEU A 160 15.18 17.86 16.98
CA LEU A 160 15.77 17.14 15.86
C LEU A 160 15.96 18.08 14.66
N GLY A 161 17.10 17.97 13.99
CA GLY A 161 17.30 18.61 12.69
C GLY A 161 16.21 18.16 11.70
N GLU A 162 15.83 19.04 10.77
CA GLU A 162 14.70 18.82 9.86
C GLU A 162 14.72 17.45 9.17
N LYS A 163 15.86 17.05 8.61
CA LYS A 163 16.03 15.73 7.96
C LYS A 163 15.82 14.58 8.94
N HIS A 164 16.35 14.69 10.16
CA HIS A 164 16.17 13.68 11.21
C HIS A 164 14.70 13.58 11.64
N ARG A 165 14.02 14.71 11.82
CA ARG A 165 12.61 14.79 12.19
C ARG A 165 11.72 14.12 11.14
N ILE A 166 11.85 14.54 9.88
CA ILE A 166 11.03 14.01 8.77
C ILE A 166 11.22 12.51 8.64
N ILE A 167 12.48 12.03 8.66
CA ILE A 167 12.79 10.61 8.57
C ILE A 167 12.22 9.87 9.78
N TYR A 168 12.41 10.37 11.00
CA TYR A 168 11.95 9.71 12.22
C TYR A 168 10.43 9.51 12.23
N LEU A 169 9.68 10.60 12.02
CA LEU A 169 8.22 10.59 12.04
C LEU A 169 7.64 9.73 10.92
N THR A 170 8.19 9.85 9.70
CA THR A 170 7.78 9.03 8.56
C THR A 170 8.03 7.55 8.85
N TYR A 171 9.20 7.18 9.39
CA TYR A 171 9.45 5.80 9.79
C TYR A 171 8.50 5.34 10.88
N LYS A 172 8.24 6.14 11.91
CA LYS A 172 7.31 5.76 12.99
C LYS A 172 5.90 5.48 12.49
N LEU A 173 5.44 6.20 11.45
CA LEU A 173 4.10 6.00 10.90
C LEU A 173 4.01 4.69 10.10
N TYR A 174 5.02 4.41 9.28
CA TYR A 174 4.98 3.30 8.32
C TYR A 174 5.63 2.00 8.82
N THR A 175 6.32 2.03 9.97
CA THR A 175 7.03 0.88 10.52
C THR A 175 6.20 0.26 11.65
N HIS A 176 5.63 -0.92 11.40
CA HIS A 176 5.04 -1.76 12.45
C HIS A 176 5.96 -2.97 12.72
N GLU A 177 6.26 -3.23 14.00
CA GLU A 177 6.91 -4.47 14.47
C GLU A 177 8.20 -4.85 13.73
N GLY A 178 9.09 -3.89 13.53
CA GLY A 178 10.43 -4.15 12.96
C GLY A 178 10.49 -4.26 11.43
N ASN A 179 9.37 -4.07 10.73
CA ASN A 179 9.35 -4.04 9.27
C ASN A 179 10.04 -2.79 8.68
N ASN A 180 10.47 -2.86 7.42
CA ASN A 180 10.93 -1.67 6.70
C ASN A 180 9.73 -0.86 6.17
N ILE A 181 9.90 0.46 6.04
CA ILE A 181 8.92 1.31 5.36
C ILE A 181 8.70 0.87 3.90
N PRO A 182 7.54 1.16 3.30
CA PRO A 182 7.29 0.90 1.89
C PRO A 182 8.37 1.51 0.99
N ARG A 183 8.71 0.81 -0.10
CA ARG A 183 9.75 1.25 -1.04
C ARG A 183 9.48 2.63 -1.62
N ASP A 184 8.22 2.95 -1.89
CA ASP A 184 7.83 4.23 -2.47
C ASP A 184 7.97 5.39 -1.47
N VAL A 185 7.69 5.16 -0.18
CA VAL A 185 7.98 6.13 0.89
C VAL A 185 9.49 6.35 1.00
N SER A 186 10.28 5.28 0.95
CA SER A 186 11.74 5.38 0.97
C SER A 186 12.30 6.16 -0.23
N LYS A 187 11.71 6.00 -1.42
CA LYS A 187 12.08 6.79 -2.60
C LYS A 187 11.68 8.26 -2.45
N LYS A 188 10.47 8.54 -1.95
CA LYS A 188 10.03 9.91 -1.67
C LYS A 188 10.97 10.63 -0.69
N LEU A 189 11.40 9.96 0.39
CA LEU A 189 12.41 10.51 1.32
C LEU A 189 13.75 10.83 0.64
N GLN A 190 14.18 10.02 -0.33
CA GLN A 190 15.44 10.27 -1.06
C GLN A 190 15.34 11.52 -1.93
N ILE A 191 14.23 11.64 -2.66
CA ILE A 191 13.97 12.76 -3.56
C ILE A 191 13.83 14.05 -2.74
N GLU A 192 12.94 14.06 -1.76
CA GLU A 192 12.63 15.25 -0.94
C GLU A 192 13.86 15.79 -0.22
N LEU A 193 14.64 14.90 0.42
CA LEU A 193 15.73 15.32 1.29
C LEU A 193 17.08 15.38 0.57
N GLY A 194 17.11 15.04 -0.72
CA GLY A 194 18.34 14.92 -1.53
C GLY A 194 19.32 13.91 -0.93
N LEU A 195 18.84 12.74 -0.49
CA LEU A 195 19.64 11.74 0.23
C LEU A 195 19.69 10.41 -0.52
N VAL A 196 20.81 9.70 -0.37
CA VAL A 196 20.94 8.30 -0.79
C VAL A 196 20.40 7.35 0.29
N PRO A 197 20.05 6.08 -0.04
CA PRO A 197 19.48 5.14 0.92
C PRO A 197 20.33 4.92 2.18
N GLY A 198 21.66 4.89 2.02
CA GLY A 198 22.60 4.73 3.14
C GLY A 198 22.55 5.92 4.11
N SER A 199 22.38 7.14 3.59
CA SER A 199 22.21 8.33 4.42
C SER A 199 20.90 8.25 5.21
N ILE A 200 19.78 7.90 4.58
CA ILE A 200 18.49 7.78 5.28
C ILE A 200 18.59 6.83 6.49
N ARG A 201 19.28 5.69 6.34
CA ARG A 201 19.52 4.75 7.45
C ARG A 201 20.29 5.41 8.60
N LYS A 202 21.36 6.12 8.30
CA LYS A 202 22.16 6.84 9.33
C LYS A 202 21.35 7.93 10.03
N TYR A 203 20.61 8.75 9.29
CA TYR A 203 19.75 9.79 9.87
C TYR A 203 18.66 9.18 10.76
N LYS A 204 18.04 8.07 10.32
CA LYS A 204 17.10 7.31 11.15
C LYS A 204 17.75 6.83 12.45
N GLU A 205 18.92 6.21 12.38
CA GLU A 205 19.63 5.70 13.56
C GLU A 205 19.95 6.83 14.55
N GLN A 206 20.49 7.94 14.06
CA GLN A 206 20.80 9.12 14.86
C GLN A 206 19.55 9.72 15.53
N ALA A 207 18.45 9.85 14.79
CA ALA A 207 17.20 10.39 15.34
C ALA A 207 16.64 9.47 16.46
N ASN A 208 16.67 8.14 16.25
CA ASN A 208 16.24 7.20 17.28
C ASN A 208 17.11 7.27 18.54
N LEU A 209 18.43 7.44 18.38
CA LEU A 209 19.35 7.60 19.50
C LEU A 209 19.08 8.89 20.29
N GLN A 210 18.87 10.01 19.60
CA GLN A 210 18.56 11.30 20.24
C GLN A 210 17.26 11.22 21.05
N VAL A 211 16.19 10.69 20.46
CA VAL A 211 14.91 10.52 21.17
C VAL A 211 15.06 9.58 22.37
N LYS A 212 15.79 8.46 22.22
CA LYS A 212 16.04 7.52 23.32
C LYS A 212 16.82 8.16 24.46
N SER A 213 17.88 8.91 24.15
CA SER A 213 18.69 9.60 25.16
C SER A 213 17.86 10.61 25.94
N PHE A 214 17.00 11.38 25.26
CA PHE A 214 16.11 12.32 25.93
C PHE A 214 15.11 11.61 26.85
N LEU A 215 14.44 10.56 26.36
CA LEU A 215 13.49 9.80 27.17
C LEU A 215 14.13 9.19 28.42
N ASN A 216 15.36 8.71 28.31
CA ASN A 216 16.10 8.19 29.46
C ASN A 216 16.43 9.29 30.49
N GLN A 217 16.73 10.52 30.06
CA GLN A 217 16.96 11.66 30.95
C GLN A 217 15.67 12.15 31.60
N TYR A 218 14.55 12.09 30.87
CA TYR A 218 13.24 12.50 31.37
C TYR A 218 12.69 11.49 32.40
N ASN A 219 12.78 10.18 32.12
CA ASN A 219 12.30 9.11 33.01
C ASN A 219 13.24 8.81 34.20
N GLY A 220 14.46 9.35 34.19
CA GLY A 220 15.42 9.27 35.28
C GLY A 220 15.37 10.46 36.26
N ARG A 221 14.45 11.40 36.04
CA ARG A 221 14.08 12.47 36.97
C ARG A 221 12.77 12.12 37.68
#